data_AF-A0A9K3KBT2-F1
#
_entry.id   AF-A0A9K3KBT2-F1
#
_cell.length_a   1.000
_cell.length_b   1.000
_cell.length_c   1.000
_cell.angle_alpha   90.00
_cell.angle_beta   90.00
_cell.angle_gamma   90.00
#
_symmetry.space_group_name_H-M   'P 1'
#
loop_
_entity.id
_entity.type
_entity.pdbx_description
1 polymer ?
#
loop_
_entity_poly.entity_id
_entity_poly.type
_entity_poly.pdbx_seq_one_letter_code
_entity_poly.pdbx_strand_id
1 'polypeptide(L)'
;MLGNLESKLSYEEIASKLRESQHHPSSACDGSVANNQGTFGWSMKLKNGTTIIEGSGPAYGLPMDSYRAEAYGKCSILQFLFLLREYYDLTLAPMQVYCDNEALVETVNKAREQSRPNPNPNQWIQIQPFLTSFCGA
;
A
#
# COMPACT_ATOMS: atom_id res chain seq x y z
N MET A 1 -8.20 5.18 2.16
CA MET A 1 -8.05 6.61 2.45
C MET A 1 -6.76 7.05 1.80
N LEU A 2 -6.81 7.96 0.83
CA LEU A 2 -5.62 8.73 0.47
C LEU A 2 -5.53 9.85 1.51
N GLY A 3 -4.53 9.80 2.38
CA GLY A 3 -4.27 10.87 3.32
C GLY A 3 -3.57 12.05 2.63
N ASN A 4 -2.59 12.64 3.29
CA ASN A 4 -1.66 13.58 2.67
C ASN A 4 -0.76 12.83 1.67
N LEU A 5 -0.57 13.38 0.47
CA LEU A 5 0.31 12.85 -0.57
C LEU A 5 1.39 13.87 -0.88
N GLU A 6 2.64 13.46 -0.75
CA GLU A 6 3.81 14.30 -1.01
C GLU A 6 4.61 13.68 -2.15
N SER A 7 4.56 14.31 -3.32
CA SER A 7 5.22 13.82 -4.53
C SER A 7 6.34 14.76 -4.98
N LYS A 8 7.53 14.21 -5.24
CA LYS A 8 8.64 14.96 -5.84
C LYS A 8 8.54 15.06 -7.36
N LEU A 9 7.71 14.22 -7.95
CA LEU A 9 7.45 14.12 -9.39
C LEU A 9 5.96 14.36 -9.65
N SER A 10 5.62 14.82 -10.84
CA SER A 10 4.23 14.87 -11.28
C SER A 10 3.65 13.46 -11.42
N TYR A 11 2.33 13.31 -11.23
CA TYR A 11 1.67 12.00 -11.37
C TYR A 11 1.86 11.36 -12.76
N GLU A 12 2.03 12.17 -13.81
CA GLU A 12 2.32 11.69 -15.17
C GLU A 12 3.73 11.09 -15.28
N GLU A 13 4.74 11.72 -14.65
CA GLU A 13 6.09 11.17 -14.57
C GLU A 13 6.13 9.90 -13.74
N ILE A 14 5.35 9.84 -12.65
CA ILE A 14 5.19 8.62 -11.84
C ILE A 14 4.60 7.51 -12.70
N ALA A 15 3.49 7.77 -13.38
CA ALA A 15 2.84 6.82 -14.28
C ALA A 15 3.80 6.30 -15.36
N SER A 16 4.58 7.19 -15.97
CA SER A 16 5.59 6.83 -16.98
C SER A 16 6.67 5.92 -16.41
N LYS A 17 7.20 6.23 -15.21
CA LYS A 17 8.18 5.39 -14.51
C LYS A 17 7.64 4.03 -14.10
N LEU A 18 6.36 3.94 -13.73
CA LEU A 18 5.71 2.68 -13.40
C LEU A 18 5.47 1.81 -14.64
N ARG A 19 5.28 2.43 -15.81
CA ARG A 19 5.15 1.72 -17.10
C ARG A 19 6.48 1.12 -17.54
N GLU A 20 7.59 1.79 -17.29
CA GLU A 20 8.94 1.30 -17.59
C GLU A 20 9.35 0.16 -16.63
N SER A 21 9.14 -1.09 -17.06
CA SER A 21 9.41 -2.30 -16.25
C SER A 21 10.87 -2.45 -15.77
N GLN A 22 11.82 -1.66 -16.29
CA GLN A 22 13.23 -1.73 -15.87
C GLN A 22 13.47 -1.25 -14.42
N HIS A 23 12.54 -0.52 -13.81
CA HIS A 23 12.79 0.15 -12.53
C HIS A 23 12.11 -0.46 -11.30
N HIS A 24 11.37 -1.58 -11.45
CA HIS A 24 10.60 -2.29 -10.41
C HIS A 24 10.60 -1.58 -9.05
N PRO A 25 9.67 -0.62 -8.85
CA PRO A 25 9.66 0.18 -7.63
C PRO A 25 9.49 -0.72 -6.41
N SER A 26 10.10 -0.33 -5.31
CA SER A 26 9.80 -0.89 -4.00
C SER A 26 8.99 0.11 -3.22
N SER A 27 8.02 -0.38 -2.47
CA SER A 27 7.28 0.46 -1.54
C SER A 27 7.41 -0.09 -0.13
N ALA A 28 7.40 0.78 0.86
CA ALA A 28 7.36 0.40 2.27
C ALA A 28 6.19 1.12 2.93
N CYS A 29 5.46 0.42 3.79
CA CYS A 29 4.41 1.00 4.63
C CYS A 29 4.67 0.71 6.10
N ASP A 30 4.23 1.63 6.95
CA ASP A 30 4.35 1.57 8.41
C ASP A 30 3.08 2.19 9.04
N GLY A 31 2.81 1.82 10.27
CA GLY A 31 1.69 2.31 11.07
C GLY A 31 2.08 2.38 12.54
N SER A 32 1.74 3.50 13.17
CA SER A 32 2.04 3.72 14.59
C SER A 32 0.78 4.05 15.38
N VAL A 33 0.79 3.71 16.67
CA VAL A 33 -0.29 4.03 17.60
C VAL A 33 0.28 4.73 18.82
N ALA A 34 -0.29 5.89 19.14
CA ALA A 34 0.00 6.62 20.37
C ALA A 34 -1.31 7.14 20.97
N ASN A 35 -1.51 6.97 22.28
CA ASN A 35 -2.71 7.45 22.98
C ASN A 35 -4.04 7.04 22.33
N ASN A 36 -4.12 5.80 21.82
CA ASN A 36 -5.28 5.26 21.10
C ASN A 36 -5.63 6.04 19.80
N GLN A 37 -4.68 6.80 19.27
CA GLN A 37 -4.73 7.43 17.96
C GLN A 37 -3.73 6.72 17.05
N GLY A 38 -4.20 6.30 15.87
CA GLY A 38 -3.37 5.63 14.88
C GLY A 38 -2.91 6.61 13.80
N THR A 39 -1.72 6.39 13.28
CA THR A 39 -1.23 7.05 12.06
C THR A 39 -0.64 6.00 11.13
N PHE A 40 -0.68 6.28 9.84
CA PHE A 40 -0.06 5.42 8.84
C PHE A 40 0.82 6.25 7.91
N GLY A 41 1.82 5.59 7.34
CA GLY A 41 2.71 6.15 6.34
C GLY A 41 3.10 5.10 5.30
N TRP A 42 3.40 5.54 4.09
CA TRP A 42 4.01 4.73 3.07
C TRP A 42 4.89 5.59 2.17
N SER A 43 5.92 4.97 1.59
CA SER A 43 6.80 5.60 0.61
C SER A 43 7.04 4.64 -0.55
N MET A 44 7.14 5.19 -1.75
CA MET A 44 7.51 4.45 -2.96
C MET A 44 8.85 4.96 -3.48
N LYS A 45 9.77 4.03 -3.72
CA LYS A 45 11.14 4.31 -4.14
C LYS A 45 11.46 3.56 -5.43
N LEU A 46 12.24 4.20 -6.29
CA LEU A 46 12.90 3.52 -7.40
C LEU A 46 14.04 2.66 -6.87
N LYS A 47 14.48 1.68 -7.67
CA LYS A 47 15.64 0.83 -7.37
C LYS A 47 16.93 1.60 -7.04
N ASN A 48 17.10 2.82 -7.56
CA ASN A 48 18.23 3.68 -7.26
C ASN A 48 18.12 4.41 -5.90
N GLY A 49 17.11 4.11 -5.08
CA GLY A 49 16.85 4.71 -3.77
C GLY A 49 16.09 6.04 -3.82
N THR A 50 15.73 6.54 -5.01
CA THR A 50 15.00 7.81 -5.13
C THR A 50 13.54 7.63 -4.71
N THR A 51 13.13 8.33 -3.65
CA THR A 51 11.71 8.43 -3.28
C THR A 51 10.95 9.24 -4.34
N ILE A 52 9.89 8.63 -4.86
CA ILE A 52 9.01 9.18 -5.88
C ILE A 52 7.85 9.93 -5.23
N ILE A 53 7.20 9.26 -4.27
CA ILE A 53 6.01 9.73 -3.60
C ILE A 53 5.91 9.10 -2.22
N GLU A 54 5.37 9.87 -1.28
CA GLU A 54 5.07 9.48 0.08
C GLU A 54 3.59 9.77 0.35
N GLY A 55 2.98 8.94 1.17
CA GLY A 55 1.60 9.15 1.61
C GLY A 55 1.46 8.85 3.09
N SER A 56 0.73 9.70 3.81
CA SER A 56 0.52 9.52 5.25
C SER A 56 -0.84 10.02 5.69
N GLY A 57 -1.32 9.55 6.83
CA GLY A 57 -2.59 10.03 7.35
C GLY A 57 -2.98 9.41 8.69
N PRO A 58 -4.10 9.87 9.26
CA PRO A 58 -4.67 9.27 10.46
C PRO A 58 -5.28 7.89 10.15
N ALA A 59 -5.04 6.93 11.03
CA ALA A 59 -5.75 5.67 11.06
C ALA A 59 -6.89 5.75 12.08
N TYR A 60 -8.05 5.19 11.74
CA TYR A 60 -9.26 5.24 12.56
C TYR A 60 -9.74 3.84 12.97
N GLY A 61 -10.50 3.77 14.06
CA GLY A 61 -11.06 2.52 14.60
C GLY A 61 -10.84 2.38 16.10
N LEU A 62 -11.74 1.64 16.77
CA LEU A 62 -11.65 1.33 18.19
C LEU A 62 -11.83 -0.19 18.41
N PRO A 63 -10.98 -0.84 19.22
CA PRO A 63 -9.73 -0.31 19.78
C PRO A 63 -8.70 -0.06 18.66
N MET A 64 -7.87 0.98 18.81
CA MET A 64 -6.78 1.25 17.89
C MET A 64 -5.56 0.43 18.29
N ASP A 65 -5.03 -0.36 17.35
CA ASP A 65 -3.84 -1.19 17.51
C ASP A 65 -2.90 -1.03 16.31
N SER A 66 -1.63 -1.41 16.48
CA SER A 66 -0.62 -1.28 15.42
C SER A 66 -1.03 -2.04 14.16
N TYR A 67 -1.68 -3.20 14.31
CA TYR A 67 -2.20 -3.99 13.19
C TYR A 67 -3.17 -3.17 12.32
N ARG A 68 -4.10 -2.43 12.91
CA ARG A 68 -5.01 -1.52 12.20
C ARG A 68 -4.25 -0.38 11.56
N ALA A 69 -3.38 0.30 12.32
CA ALA A 69 -2.62 1.44 11.80
C ALA A 69 -1.80 1.04 10.54
N GLU A 70 -1.16 -0.10 10.55
CA GLU A 70 -0.41 -0.61 9.41
C GLU A 70 -1.31 -1.08 8.25
N ALA A 71 -2.45 -1.69 8.55
CA ALA A 71 -3.44 -2.06 7.54
C ALA A 71 -3.92 -0.83 6.76
N TYR A 72 -4.06 0.32 7.42
CA TYR A 72 -4.36 1.60 6.76
C TYR A 72 -3.25 2.01 5.79
N GLY A 73 -1.97 1.85 6.16
CA GLY A 73 -0.82 2.10 5.27
C GLY A 73 -0.89 1.27 4.00
N LYS A 74 -1.14 -0.04 4.12
CA LYS A 74 -1.32 -0.96 2.98
C LYS A 74 -2.51 -0.58 2.11
N CYS A 75 -3.66 -0.29 2.72
CA CYS A 75 -4.85 0.09 1.97
C CYS A 75 -4.65 1.42 1.23
N SER A 76 -3.95 2.38 1.84
CA SER A 76 -3.65 3.67 1.22
C SER A 76 -2.78 3.51 -0.02
N ILE A 77 -1.71 2.71 0.03
CA ILE A 77 -0.83 2.54 -1.13
C ILE A 77 -1.50 1.73 -2.25
N LEU A 78 -2.26 0.68 -1.91
CA LEU A 78 -3.01 -0.09 -2.90
C LEU A 78 -4.08 0.78 -3.59
N GLN A 79 -4.78 1.61 -2.81
CA GLN A 79 -5.76 2.55 -3.37
C GLN A 79 -5.10 3.57 -4.29
N PHE A 80 -3.92 4.10 -3.92
CA PHE A 80 -3.17 5.01 -4.78
C PHE A 80 -2.79 4.35 -6.11
N LEU A 81 -2.20 3.15 -6.07
CA LEU A 81 -1.83 2.39 -7.26
C LEU A 81 -3.02 2.06 -8.15
N PHE A 82 -4.16 1.71 -7.55
CA PHE A 82 -5.41 1.46 -8.27
C PHE A 82 -5.88 2.71 -9.01
N LEU A 83 -5.98 3.84 -8.31
CA LEU A 83 -6.45 5.09 -8.91
C LEU A 83 -5.50 5.58 -10.00
N LEU A 84 -4.19 5.45 -9.79
CA LEU A 84 -3.19 5.82 -10.78
C LEU A 84 -3.30 4.96 -12.05
N ARG A 85 -3.55 3.65 -11.88
CA ARG A 85 -3.82 2.74 -13.00
C ARG A 85 -5.08 3.13 -13.76
N GLU A 86 -6.19 3.35 -13.07
CA GLU A 86 -7.47 3.68 -13.69
C GLU A 86 -7.40 5.02 -14.43
N TYR A 87 -6.69 6.00 -13.87
CA TYR A 87 -6.57 7.32 -14.46
C TYR A 87 -5.64 7.37 -15.69
N TYR A 88 -4.53 6.62 -15.68
CA TYR A 88 -3.51 6.64 -16.74
C TYR A 88 -3.52 5.39 -17.65
N ASP A 89 -4.51 4.52 -17.50
CA ASP A 89 -4.63 3.22 -18.19
C ASP A 89 -3.30 2.42 -18.15
N LEU A 90 -2.81 2.18 -16.93
CA LEU A 90 -1.50 1.52 -16.73
C LEU A 90 -1.64 0.01 -16.57
N THR A 91 -0.76 -0.72 -17.26
CA THR A 91 -0.48 -2.11 -16.93
C THR A 91 0.68 -2.14 -15.95
N LEU A 92 0.38 -2.29 -14.65
CA LEU A 92 1.40 -2.32 -13.60
C LEU A 92 2.08 -3.69 -13.55
N ALA A 93 3.40 -3.70 -13.58
CA ALA A 93 4.19 -4.89 -13.28
C ALA A 93 4.06 -5.28 -11.79
N PRO A 94 4.34 -6.55 -11.43
CA PRO A 94 4.44 -6.96 -10.03
C PRO A 94 5.35 -6.03 -9.23
N MET A 95 4.83 -5.47 -8.14
CA MET A 95 5.56 -4.54 -7.27
C MET A 95 5.76 -5.17 -5.88
N GLN A 96 6.93 -4.95 -5.28
CA GLN A 96 7.18 -5.39 -3.91
C GLN A 96 6.74 -4.32 -2.93
N VAL A 97 5.89 -4.70 -1.98
CA VAL A 97 5.46 -3.85 -0.87
C VAL A 97 5.97 -4.47 0.43
N TYR A 98 6.90 -3.80 1.08
CA TYR A 98 7.50 -4.18 2.34
C TYR A 98 6.67 -3.68 3.52
N CYS A 99 6.54 -4.53 4.53
CA CYS A 99 5.87 -4.24 5.78
C CYS A 99 6.54 -5.07 6.88
N ASP A 100 6.73 -4.46 8.03
CA ASP A 100 7.38 -5.05 9.21
C ASP A 100 6.46 -6.00 10.00
N ASN A 101 5.14 -5.91 9.84
CA ASN A 101 4.21 -6.82 10.49
C ASN A 101 3.97 -8.11 9.71
N GLU A 102 4.66 -9.15 10.17
CA GLU A 102 4.57 -10.52 9.67
C GLU A 102 3.13 -11.06 9.69
N ALA A 103 2.36 -10.83 10.77
CA ALA A 103 0.97 -11.28 10.87
C ALA A 103 0.07 -10.62 9.81
N LEU A 104 0.34 -9.37 9.46
CA LEU A 104 -0.36 -8.64 8.41
C LEU A 104 0.07 -9.13 7.01
N VAL A 105 1.35 -9.44 6.80
CA VAL A 105 1.84 -10.06 5.54
C VAL A 105 1.21 -11.44 5.33
N GLU A 106 1.19 -12.28 6.37
CA GLU A 106 0.52 -13.58 6.33
C GLU A 106 -0.97 -13.46 6.04
N THR A 107 -1.66 -12.52 6.69
CA THR A 107 -3.10 -12.33 6.49
C THR A 107 -3.40 -11.93 5.05
N VAL A 108 -2.59 -11.04 4.47
CA VAL A 108 -2.72 -10.62 3.07
C VAL A 108 -2.41 -11.77 2.12
N ASN A 109 -1.34 -12.53 2.35
CA ASN A 109 -0.99 -13.67 1.50
C ASN A 109 -2.04 -14.80 1.59
N LYS A 110 -2.55 -15.11 2.79
CA LYS A 110 -3.68 -16.03 3.00
C LYS A 110 -4.94 -15.53 2.29
N ALA A 111 -5.24 -14.24 2.34
CA ALA A 111 -6.38 -13.66 1.64
C ALA A 111 -6.22 -13.69 0.10
N ARG A 112 -4.99 -13.59 -0.43
CA ARG A 112 -4.70 -13.80 -1.86
C ARG A 112 -4.93 -15.24 -2.30
N GLU A 113 -4.59 -16.21 -1.46
CA GLU A 113 -4.78 -17.64 -1.72
C GLU A 113 -6.25 -18.07 -1.57
N GLN A 114 -7.03 -17.36 -0.75
CA GLN A 114 -8.45 -17.61 -0.57
C GLN A 114 -9.27 -17.04 -1.74
N SER A 115 -9.66 -17.91 -2.68
CA SER A 115 -10.53 -17.55 -3.82
C SER A 115 -11.99 -17.20 -3.46
N ARG A 116 -12.31 -16.92 -2.18
CA ARG A 116 -13.69 -16.72 -1.72
C ARG A 116 -13.89 -15.38 -1.01
N PRO A 117 -14.99 -14.66 -1.31
CA PRO A 117 -15.37 -13.47 -0.55
C PRO A 117 -15.70 -13.89 0.89
N ASN A 118 -14.90 -13.45 1.85
CA ASN A 118 -15.19 -13.61 3.27
C ASN A 118 -16.34 -12.65 3.64
N PRO A 119 -17.46 -13.11 4.23
CA PRO A 119 -18.66 -12.30 4.45
C PRO A 119 -18.57 -11.18 5.52
N ASN A 120 -17.41 -10.91 6.14
CA ASN A 120 -17.32 -9.94 7.25
C ASN A 120 -16.80 -8.53 6.85
N PRO A 121 -17.66 -7.51 6.59
CA PRO A 121 -17.35 -6.22 5.92
C PRO A 121 -16.14 -5.43 6.46
N ASN A 122 -15.67 -5.75 7.66
CA ASN A 122 -14.52 -5.11 8.30
C ASN A 122 -13.17 -5.67 7.80
N GLN A 123 -13.18 -6.71 6.98
CA GLN A 123 -12.01 -7.26 6.27
C GLN A 123 -11.93 -6.80 4.78
N TRP A 124 -12.85 -5.92 4.32
CA TRP A 124 -13.28 -5.81 2.91
C TRP A 124 -12.74 -4.64 2.11
N ILE A 125 -11.53 -4.16 2.40
CA ILE A 125 -10.85 -3.43 1.32
C ILE A 125 -10.28 -4.49 0.40
N GLN A 126 -11.17 -4.96 -0.49
CA GLN A 126 -10.97 -5.86 -1.60
C GLN A 126 -9.50 -5.90 -2.03
N ILE A 127 -8.80 -6.95 -1.60
CA ILE A 127 -7.55 -7.35 -2.22
C ILE A 127 -7.96 -7.92 -3.57
N GLN A 128 -8.23 -7.01 -4.52
CA GLN A 128 -8.20 -7.35 -5.93
C GLN A 128 -6.86 -8.05 -6.19
N PRO A 129 -6.77 -8.97 -7.16
CA PRO A 129 -5.54 -9.69 -7.47
C PRO A 129 -4.52 -8.72 -8.06
N PHE A 130 -3.99 -7.83 -7.24
CA PHE A 130 -2.77 -7.10 -7.51
C PHE A 130 -1.66 -8.14 -7.42
N LEU A 131 -0.85 -8.19 -8.47
CA LEU A 131 0.37 -8.98 -8.53
C LEU A 131 1.46 -8.38 -7.61
N THR A 132 1.10 -7.79 -6.48
CA THR A 132 2.05 -7.29 -5.50
C THR A 132 2.50 -8.43 -4.61
N SER A 133 3.82 -8.67 -4.55
CA SER A 133 4.41 -9.57 -3.56
C SER A 133 4.61 -8.77 -2.29
N PHE A 134 3.99 -9.21 -1.20
CA PHE A 134 4.29 -8.67 0.13
C PHE A 134 5.45 -9.46 0.71
N CYS A 135 6.51 -8.77 1.09
CA CYS A 135 7.69 -9.34 1.72
C CYS A 135 7.82 -8.76 3.13
N GLY A 136 8.21 -9.59 4.10
CA GLY A 136 8.67 -9.10 5.39
C GLY A 136 9.93 -8.24 5.20
N ALA A 137 10.05 -7.17 5.99
CA ALA A 137 11.24 -6.34 6.04
C ALA A 137 12.41 -7.06 6.75
#